data_AF-A0AAN7WLE8-F1
#
_entry.id   AF-A0AAN7WLE8-F1
#
_cell.length_a   1.000
_cell.length_b   1.000
_cell.length_c   1.000
_cell.angle_alpha   90.00
_cell.angle_beta   90.00
_cell.angle_gamma   90.00
#
_symmetry.space_group_name_H-M   'P 1'
#
loop_
_entity.id
_entity.type
_entity.pdbx_description
1 polymer ?
#
loop_
_entity_poly.entity_id
_entity_poly.type
_entity_poly.pdbx_seq_one_letter_code
_entity_poly.pdbx_strand_id
1 'polypeptide(L)'
;MAAESDGGKAGAACGGSGRSGGFAQLYDVDGEEPLDSAAIHICMCCRSSACYWGCRSACLGTLIGQPPGGVGIRETHCPPREQLWLDCLWIILALLVFFWDVGTDLCLAMEYYQRQDYLWFGLTLFFVLVPSVLVQILSFRWFVQDYTGGGLGEVEGLTKRGAVALGCLYPGKDRLQLASIWLWQATIHILQLGQVWRYIRTLYLGIMSRRQKEHQRRWYWAMMFEYADVNMLRLLETFLESAPQLVLQLCIMIQENRAETLQCISSLGSLLSLAWVLASYHKLLRDSRDDQRSMSYRGALLHLFWRLFTISSRVLSLALFASLFHIYFGIFVVVHWCAMAFWVVHGGTDFCMSKWEEVLFNMVVGIVYIFCWFNVKEGRTRHRMVTYYVVVLAENTILTGLWYAYRDPALT
;
A
#
# COMPACT_ATOMS: atom_id res chain seq x y z
N MET A 1 62.14 -5.39 58.75
CA MET A 1 63.10 -6.50 58.50
C MET A 1 62.30 -7.59 57.84
N ALA A 2 62.39 -7.73 56.51
CA ALA A 2 63.11 -8.82 55.82
C ALA A 2 62.41 -10.18 56.05
N ALA A 3 62.13 -11.05 55.09
CA ALA A 3 62.36 -11.21 53.65
C ALA A 3 61.28 -12.23 53.17
N GLU A 4 60.64 -12.07 52.02
CA GLU A 4 61.03 -12.61 50.70
C GLU A 4 61.23 -14.14 50.66
N SER A 5 60.36 -14.81 49.90
CA SER A 5 60.63 -16.11 49.26
C SER A 5 59.84 -16.16 47.97
N ASP A 6 60.54 -15.83 46.90
CA ASP A 6 60.16 -15.98 45.50
C ASP A 6 59.95 -17.44 45.08
N GLY A 7 59.09 -17.61 44.08
CA GLY A 7 58.87 -18.85 43.36
C GLY A 7 58.26 -18.59 42.00
N GLY A 8 58.94 -17.77 41.18
CA GLY A 8 58.53 -17.46 39.82
C GLY A 8 58.98 -18.50 38.77
N LYS A 9 58.08 -18.80 37.83
CA LYS A 9 58.31 -19.03 36.38
C LYS A 9 56.92 -18.96 35.72
N ALA A 10 56.53 -17.85 35.08
CA ALA A 10 56.91 -17.38 33.73
C ALA A 10 56.62 -18.45 32.65
N GLY A 11 55.86 -18.22 31.57
CA GLY A 11 55.14 -17.07 31.00
C GLY A 11 54.20 -17.65 29.91
N ALA A 12 53.53 -16.92 29.02
CA ALA A 12 53.34 -15.51 28.69
C ALA A 12 52.10 -15.48 27.74
N ALA A 13 51.17 -14.53 27.92
CA ALA A 13 50.90 -13.37 27.03
C ALA A 13 50.31 -13.73 25.64
N CYS A 14 49.27 -13.08 25.09
CA CYS A 14 48.89 -11.65 25.03
C CYS A 14 47.34 -11.53 25.03
N GLY A 15 46.66 -10.48 25.51
CA GLY A 15 47.06 -9.09 25.69
C GLY A 15 46.63 -8.22 24.50
N GLY A 16 45.45 -7.59 24.58
CA GLY A 16 44.92 -6.66 23.58
C GLY A 16 43.84 -5.75 24.16
N SER A 17 44.29 -4.66 24.77
CA SER A 17 43.55 -3.58 25.46
C SER A 17 42.75 -2.67 24.52
N GLY A 18 41.69 -2.03 25.05
CA GLY A 18 41.53 -0.59 24.83
C GLY A 18 40.10 -0.03 24.72
N ARG A 19 39.72 0.76 25.75
CA ARG A 19 38.88 2.00 25.70
C ARG A 19 37.40 1.84 25.29
N SER A 20 36.41 2.59 25.76
CA SER A 20 36.23 3.63 26.79
C SER A 20 34.79 4.11 26.64
N GLY A 21 34.05 4.30 27.73
CA GLY A 21 32.84 5.15 27.77
C GLY A 21 31.52 4.44 27.45
N GLY A 22 30.61 4.44 28.41
CA GLY A 22 29.25 3.93 28.22
C GLY A 22 28.42 4.09 29.48
N PHE A 23 27.91 5.31 29.67
CA PHE A 23 26.97 5.69 30.73
C PHE A 23 25.73 4.77 30.66
N ALA A 24 25.57 3.89 31.65
CA ALA A 24 24.35 3.11 31.84
C ALA A 24 23.34 4.01 32.56
N GLN A 25 22.45 4.64 31.81
CA GLN A 25 21.27 5.28 32.36
C GLN A 25 20.04 4.49 31.88
N LEU A 26 19.47 3.75 32.81
CA LEU A 26 18.13 3.19 32.73
C LEU A 26 17.15 4.31 32.37
N TYR A 27 16.33 4.09 31.36
CA TYR A 27 15.09 4.84 31.21
C TYR A 27 13.93 3.97 31.70
N ASP A 28 13.28 4.50 32.73
CA ASP A 28 12.01 4.08 33.30
C ASP A 28 10.98 3.75 32.22
N VAL A 29 10.31 2.63 32.43
CA VAL A 29 9.04 2.28 31.79
C VAL A 29 7.96 2.78 32.72
N ASP A 30 7.45 3.98 32.49
CA ASP A 30 6.11 4.37 32.91
C ASP A 30 5.61 5.53 32.04
N GLY A 31 4.59 5.23 31.25
CA GLY A 31 3.98 6.16 30.30
C GLY A 31 2.96 5.43 29.46
N GLU A 32 1.74 5.28 29.99
CA GLU A 32 0.57 4.92 29.21
C GLU A 32 0.34 5.97 28.10
N GLU A 33 0.75 5.67 26.86
CA GLU A 33 0.35 6.42 25.68
C GLU A 33 -0.75 5.67 24.91
N PRO A 34 -1.89 6.31 24.60
CA PRO A 34 -2.98 5.69 23.85
C PRO A 34 -2.59 5.54 22.36
N LEU A 35 -2.35 4.30 21.95
CA LEU A 35 -1.95 3.90 20.60
C LEU A 35 -3.11 3.95 19.58
N ASP A 36 -3.33 5.12 18.99
CA ASP A 36 -4.11 5.26 17.76
C ASP A 36 -3.23 5.85 16.66
N SER A 37 -2.54 5.00 15.90
CA SER A 37 -1.85 5.43 14.68
C SER A 37 -1.57 4.24 13.75
N ALA A 38 -2.03 4.35 12.50
CA ALA A 38 -1.93 3.34 11.46
C ALA A 38 -0.94 3.79 10.39
N ALA A 39 0.35 3.64 10.64
CA ALA A 39 1.37 3.87 9.63
C ALA A 39 1.94 2.53 9.14
N ILE A 40 2.69 2.60 8.03
CA ILE A 40 3.29 1.48 7.31
C ILE A 40 4.22 0.70 8.23
N HIS A 41 4.01 -0.62 8.33
CA HIS A 41 4.62 -1.49 9.32
C HIS A 41 6.15 -1.62 9.15
N ILE A 42 6.87 -1.45 10.26
CA ILE A 42 8.28 -1.80 10.46
C ILE A 42 8.39 -3.33 10.60
N CYS A 43 9.20 -4.07 9.81
CA CYS A 43 9.39 -5.50 10.11
C CYS A 43 10.20 -5.64 11.40
N MET A 44 9.71 -6.42 12.36
CA MET A 44 10.42 -6.67 13.62
C MET A 44 11.76 -7.43 13.44
N CYS A 45 12.01 -8.07 12.28
CA CYS A 45 13.33 -8.65 11.99
C CYS A 45 14.42 -7.61 11.70
N CYS A 46 14.05 -6.42 11.19
CA CYS A 46 15.03 -5.42 10.75
C CYS A 46 14.87 -4.05 11.43
N ARG A 47 13.83 -3.87 12.26
CA ARG A 47 13.53 -2.60 12.96
C ARG A 47 13.46 -1.37 12.03
N SER A 48 13.25 -1.59 10.73
CA SER A 48 13.10 -0.57 9.70
C SER A 48 11.79 -0.78 8.91
N SER A 49 11.17 0.32 8.51
CA SER A 49 10.01 0.38 7.61
C SER A 49 10.35 0.04 6.15
N ALA A 50 11.64 -0.15 5.83
CA ALA A 50 12.14 -0.51 4.50
C ALA A 50 11.81 -1.93 4.04
N CYS A 51 11.10 -2.73 4.85
CA CYS A 51 10.90 -4.14 4.56
C CYS A 51 9.91 -4.45 3.43
N TYR A 52 9.02 -3.51 3.11
CA TYR A 52 7.98 -3.72 2.10
C TYR A 52 8.54 -3.82 0.66
N TRP A 53 9.56 -3.03 0.32
CA TRP A 53 10.12 -2.99 -1.04
C TRP A 53 11.33 -3.91 -1.27
N GLY A 54 11.84 -4.63 -0.25
CA GLY A 54 13.07 -5.41 -0.41
C GLY A 54 13.33 -6.57 0.57
N CYS A 55 12.51 -6.75 1.61
CA CYS A 55 12.86 -7.64 2.73
C CYS A 55 11.86 -8.80 2.97
N ARG A 56 10.93 -8.98 2.02
CA ARG A 56 9.89 -10.02 1.98
C ARG A 56 10.41 -11.43 2.25
N SER A 57 11.63 -11.73 1.84
CA SER A 57 12.29 -13.03 1.96
C SER A 57 13.06 -13.23 3.27
N ALA A 58 13.63 -12.18 3.86
CA ALA A 58 14.37 -12.24 5.13
C ALA A 58 13.42 -12.48 6.32
N CYS A 59 12.28 -11.77 6.37
CA CYS A 59 11.28 -11.96 7.43
C CYS A 59 10.57 -13.34 7.32
N LEU A 60 10.48 -13.93 6.12
CA LEU A 60 10.01 -15.31 5.93
C LEU A 60 11.04 -16.32 6.48
N GLY A 61 12.33 -16.07 6.26
CA GLY A 61 13.44 -16.93 6.69
C GLY A 61 13.57 -17.09 8.20
N THR A 62 13.31 -16.05 8.99
CA THR A 62 13.35 -16.13 10.46
C THR A 62 12.28 -17.06 11.03
N LEU A 63 11.12 -17.17 10.37
CA LEU A 63 10.04 -18.11 10.74
C LEU A 63 10.37 -19.58 10.42
N ILE A 64 11.39 -19.81 9.58
CA ILE A 64 11.84 -21.15 9.18
C ILE A 64 12.88 -21.72 10.17
N GLY A 65 13.58 -20.85 10.91
CA GLY A 65 14.83 -21.20 11.58
C GLY A 65 14.81 -21.43 13.09
N GLN A 66 13.68 -21.25 13.79
CA GLN A 66 13.70 -21.34 15.27
C GLN A 66 13.39 -22.75 15.79
N PRO A 67 14.33 -23.42 16.48
CA PRO A 67 14.01 -24.60 17.29
C PRO A 67 13.18 -24.17 18.53
N PRO A 68 12.43 -25.11 19.15
CA PRO A 68 11.53 -24.81 20.26
C PRO A 68 12.32 -24.55 21.54
N GLY A 69 12.79 -23.31 21.73
CA GLY A 69 13.47 -22.92 22.96
C GLY A 69 14.27 -21.65 22.79
N GLY A 70 13.73 -20.53 23.24
CA GLY A 70 14.49 -19.29 23.38
C GLY A 70 13.68 -18.04 23.05
N VAL A 71 13.28 -17.33 24.11
CA VAL A 71 12.81 -15.94 24.15
C VAL A 71 11.45 -15.68 23.47
N GLY A 72 10.39 -15.80 24.28
CA GLY A 72 9.21 -14.94 24.25
C GLY A 72 8.64 -14.50 22.90
N ILE A 73 8.46 -15.41 21.94
CA ILE A 73 7.56 -15.15 20.83
C ILE A 73 6.16 -15.21 21.40
N ARG A 74 5.58 -14.04 21.67
CA ARG A 74 4.14 -13.87 21.89
C ARG A 74 3.42 -14.64 20.78
N GLU A 75 2.66 -15.66 21.17
CA GLU A 75 1.92 -16.50 20.23
C GLU A 75 1.04 -15.61 19.35
N THR A 76 1.45 -15.42 18.09
CA THR A 76 0.59 -14.82 17.07
C THR A 76 -0.53 -15.82 16.82
N HIS A 77 -1.66 -15.66 17.50
CA HIS A 77 -2.82 -16.55 17.35
C HIS A 77 -3.17 -16.70 15.87
N CYS A 78 -3.24 -17.94 15.37
CA CYS A 78 -3.90 -18.20 14.09
C CYS A 78 -5.32 -17.63 14.17
N PRO A 79 -5.76 -16.83 13.17
CA PRO A 79 -7.08 -16.23 13.22
C PRO A 79 -8.17 -17.31 13.29
N PRO A 80 -9.26 -17.05 14.02
CA PRO A 80 -10.37 -18.00 14.12
C PRO A 80 -10.97 -18.29 12.73
N ARG A 81 -11.47 -19.51 12.55
CA ARG A 81 -11.97 -20.05 11.26
C ARG A 81 -13.02 -19.16 10.56
N GLU A 82 -13.81 -18.43 11.34
CA GLU A 82 -14.82 -17.50 10.85
C GLU A 82 -14.21 -16.24 10.21
N GLN A 83 -13.13 -15.72 10.80
CA GLN A 83 -12.44 -14.52 10.30
C GLN A 83 -11.85 -14.76 8.91
N LEU A 84 -11.30 -15.95 8.66
CA LEU A 84 -10.76 -16.29 7.35
C LEU A 84 -11.85 -16.37 6.25
N TRP A 85 -13.12 -16.65 6.58
CA TRP A 85 -14.20 -16.68 5.57
C TRP A 85 -14.60 -15.27 5.19
N LEU A 86 -14.66 -14.40 6.20
CA LEU A 86 -14.91 -12.99 6.03
C LEU A 86 -13.77 -12.30 5.26
N ASP A 87 -12.51 -12.71 5.47
CA ASP A 87 -11.36 -12.23 4.69
C ASP A 87 -11.48 -12.62 3.21
N CYS A 88 -11.78 -13.89 2.90
CA CYS A 88 -12.00 -14.33 1.52
C CYS A 88 -13.20 -13.60 0.87
N LEU A 89 -14.30 -13.42 1.60
CA LEU A 89 -15.46 -12.66 1.12
C LEU A 89 -15.08 -11.20 0.82
N TRP A 90 -14.32 -10.57 1.72
CA TRP A 90 -13.84 -9.20 1.56
C TRP A 90 -12.93 -9.03 0.32
N ILE A 91 -12.07 -10.02 0.06
CA ILE A 91 -11.24 -10.08 -1.16
C ILE A 91 -12.09 -10.22 -2.42
N ILE A 92 -13.12 -11.09 -2.40
CA ILE A 92 -14.03 -11.28 -3.54
C ILE A 92 -14.80 -9.99 -3.83
N LEU A 93 -15.30 -9.31 -2.79
CA LEU A 93 -15.98 -8.03 -2.94
C LEU A 93 -15.03 -6.98 -3.54
N ALA A 94 -13.78 -6.90 -3.08
CA ALA A 94 -12.78 -6.01 -3.66
C ALA A 94 -12.51 -6.30 -5.15
N LEU A 95 -12.48 -7.58 -5.55
CA LEU A 95 -12.33 -7.98 -6.95
C LEU A 95 -13.55 -7.61 -7.81
N LEU A 96 -14.77 -7.75 -7.27
CA LEU A 96 -15.99 -7.33 -7.98
C LEU A 96 -16.02 -5.81 -8.20
N VAL A 97 -15.62 -5.05 -7.18
CA VAL A 97 -15.48 -3.58 -7.25
C VAL A 97 -14.42 -3.19 -8.28
N PHE A 98 -13.31 -3.93 -8.38
CA PHE A 98 -12.31 -3.73 -9.44
C PHE A 98 -12.91 -3.85 -10.84
N PHE A 99 -13.64 -4.93 -11.12
CA PHE A 99 -14.28 -5.11 -12.43
C PHE A 99 -15.37 -4.08 -12.71
N TRP A 100 -16.08 -3.66 -11.66
CA TRP A 100 -17.09 -2.62 -11.76
C TRP A 100 -16.47 -1.31 -12.24
N ASP A 101 -15.42 -0.82 -11.59
CA ASP A 101 -14.77 0.45 -11.95
C ASP A 101 -14.27 0.44 -13.39
N VAL A 102 -13.46 -0.57 -13.74
CA VAL A 102 -12.91 -0.74 -15.11
C VAL A 102 -14.05 -0.81 -16.14
N GLY A 103 -15.12 -1.54 -15.83
CA GLY A 103 -16.28 -1.65 -16.70
C GLY A 103 -16.99 -0.30 -16.89
N THR A 104 -17.26 0.42 -15.81
CA THR A 104 -17.95 1.72 -15.86
C THR A 104 -17.12 2.79 -16.56
N ASP A 105 -15.80 2.80 -16.36
CA ASP A 105 -14.90 3.75 -17.03
C ASP A 105 -14.81 3.50 -18.54
N LEU A 106 -14.75 2.23 -18.96
CA LEU A 106 -14.78 1.86 -20.38
C LEU A 106 -16.14 2.18 -21.02
N CYS A 107 -17.25 1.93 -20.32
CA CYS A 107 -18.58 2.28 -20.81
C CYS A 107 -18.72 3.80 -21.00
N LEU A 108 -18.24 4.62 -20.06
CA LEU A 108 -18.22 6.08 -20.18
C LEU A 108 -17.35 6.54 -21.36
N ALA A 109 -16.16 5.96 -21.53
CA ALA A 109 -15.31 6.26 -22.67
C ALA A 109 -16.01 5.94 -24.00
N MET A 110 -16.69 4.78 -24.09
CA MET A 110 -17.47 4.42 -25.28
C MET A 110 -18.62 5.39 -25.55
N GLU A 111 -19.32 5.84 -24.51
CA GLU A 111 -20.40 6.81 -24.63
C GLU A 111 -19.90 8.17 -25.15
N TYR A 112 -18.78 8.69 -24.61
CA TYR A 112 -18.18 9.93 -25.11
C TYR A 112 -17.69 9.80 -26.56
N TYR A 113 -17.17 8.64 -26.95
CA TYR A 113 -16.79 8.36 -28.33
C TYR A 113 -18.00 8.38 -29.27
N GLN A 114 -19.12 7.77 -28.87
CA GLN A 114 -20.36 7.77 -29.65
C GLN A 114 -20.94 9.18 -29.80
N ARG A 115 -20.79 10.03 -28.78
CA ARG A 115 -21.22 11.44 -28.79
C ARG A 115 -20.31 12.39 -29.58
N GLN A 116 -19.20 11.89 -30.12
CA GLN A 116 -18.17 12.69 -30.81
C GLN A 116 -17.42 13.67 -29.90
N ASP A 117 -17.50 13.49 -28.59
CA ASP A 117 -16.82 14.31 -27.59
C ASP A 117 -15.39 13.82 -27.37
N TYR A 118 -14.54 14.00 -28.38
CA TYR A 118 -13.19 13.43 -28.42
C TYR A 118 -12.27 13.93 -27.29
N LEU A 119 -12.49 15.13 -26.76
CA LEU A 119 -11.73 15.65 -25.63
C LEU A 119 -12.05 14.89 -24.34
N TRP A 120 -13.33 14.71 -24.01
CA TRP A 120 -13.77 13.96 -22.84
C TRP A 120 -13.44 12.48 -22.94
N PHE A 121 -13.60 11.92 -24.15
CA PHE A 121 -13.12 10.57 -24.47
C PHE A 121 -11.62 10.42 -24.21
N GLY A 122 -10.80 11.32 -24.74
CA GLY A 122 -9.35 11.28 -24.61
C GLY A 122 -8.88 11.42 -23.15
N LEU A 123 -9.49 12.33 -22.38
CA LEU A 123 -9.18 12.51 -20.96
C LEU A 123 -9.59 11.29 -20.12
N THR A 124 -10.81 10.76 -20.34
CA THR A 124 -11.31 9.55 -19.67
C THR A 124 -10.39 8.36 -19.95
N LEU A 125 -9.99 8.16 -21.21
CA LEU A 125 -9.11 7.08 -21.60
C LEU A 125 -7.68 7.25 -21.04
N PHE A 126 -7.18 8.49 -20.96
CA PHE A 126 -5.87 8.78 -20.37
C PHE A 126 -5.80 8.36 -18.91
N PHE A 127 -6.81 8.72 -18.10
CA PHE A 127 -6.88 8.35 -16.69
C PHE A 127 -7.08 6.86 -16.46
N VAL A 128 -7.64 6.12 -17.42
CA VAL A 128 -7.73 4.65 -17.36
C VAL A 128 -6.41 3.98 -17.75
N LEU A 129 -5.83 4.38 -18.89
CA LEU A 129 -4.68 3.67 -19.45
C LEU A 129 -3.36 3.94 -18.71
N VAL A 130 -3.08 5.19 -18.34
CA VAL A 130 -1.78 5.54 -17.76
C VAL A 130 -1.57 4.87 -16.39
N PRO A 131 -2.52 4.94 -15.44
CA PRO A 131 -2.40 4.24 -14.16
C PRO A 131 -2.39 2.73 -14.32
N SER A 132 -3.23 2.16 -15.19
CA SER A 132 -3.25 0.71 -15.48
C SER A 132 -1.87 0.22 -15.93
N VAL A 133 -1.23 0.91 -16.88
CA VAL A 133 0.12 0.57 -17.35
C VAL A 133 1.15 0.70 -16.22
N LEU A 134 1.10 1.77 -15.42
CA LEU A 134 2.03 1.99 -14.33
C LEU A 134 1.92 0.90 -13.26
N VAL A 135 0.70 0.54 -12.86
CA VAL A 135 0.44 -0.55 -11.91
C VAL A 135 0.89 -1.89 -12.48
N GLN A 136 0.72 -2.09 -13.79
CA GLN A 136 1.16 -3.30 -14.46
C GLN A 136 2.69 -3.44 -14.48
N ILE A 137 3.41 -2.33 -14.70
CA ILE A 137 4.88 -2.26 -14.61
C ILE A 137 5.36 -2.57 -13.19
N LEU A 138 4.74 -1.95 -12.17
CA LEU A 138 5.09 -2.19 -10.76
C LEU A 138 4.83 -3.65 -10.35
N SER A 139 3.68 -4.20 -10.77
CA SER A 139 3.34 -5.62 -10.55
C SER A 139 4.37 -6.55 -11.20
N PHE A 140 4.82 -6.24 -12.42
CA PHE A 140 5.85 -7.03 -13.10
C PHE A 140 7.18 -6.93 -12.36
N ARG A 141 7.58 -5.72 -11.93
CA ARG A 141 8.83 -5.48 -11.19
C ARG A 141 8.89 -6.32 -9.93
N TRP A 142 7.80 -6.40 -9.17
CA TRP A 142 7.74 -7.26 -7.98
C TRP A 142 7.81 -8.74 -8.31
N PHE A 143 7.17 -9.19 -9.41
CA PHE A 143 7.33 -10.56 -9.87
C PHE A 143 8.80 -10.88 -10.22
N VAL A 144 9.48 -9.98 -10.93
CA VAL A 144 10.90 -10.12 -11.25
C VAL A 144 11.72 -10.22 -9.97
N GLN A 145 11.48 -9.34 -8.99
CA GLN A 145 12.21 -9.34 -7.73
C GLN A 145 12.00 -10.63 -6.91
N ASP A 146 10.76 -11.14 -6.87
CA ASP A 146 10.42 -12.41 -6.21
C ASP A 146 11.14 -13.61 -6.87
N TYR A 147 11.29 -13.62 -8.21
CA TYR A 147 11.92 -14.72 -8.95
C TYR A 147 13.44 -14.63 -9.08
N THR A 148 13.99 -13.42 -9.15
CA THR A 148 15.45 -13.19 -9.31
C THR A 148 16.18 -13.13 -7.97
N GLY A 149 15.47 -13.09 -6.84
CA GLY A 149 16.08 -13.09 -5.52
C GLY A 149 16.81 -11.78 -5.16
N GLY A 150 16.54 -10.68 -5.88
CA GLY A 150 17.26 -9.40 -5.81
C GLY A 150 17.17 -8.60 -4.49
N GLY A 151 16.94 -9.26 -3.36
CA GLY A 151 17.03 -8.68 -2.01
C GLY A 151 17.83 -9.51 -1.00
N LEU A 152 18.41 -10.64 -1.41
CA LEU A 152 19.18 -11.51 -0.51
C LEU A 152 20.49 -11.95 -1.15
N GLY A 153 21.59 -11.42 -0.60
CA GLY A 153 22.78 -12.22 -0.44
C GLY A 153 22.43 -13.52 0.30
N GLU A 154 23.06 -14.61 -0.15
CA GLU A 154 23.15 -15.93 0.48
C GLU A 154 22.30 -16.16 1.74
N VAL A 155 21.01 -16.50 1.57
CA VAL A 155 20.29 -17.28 2.59
C VAL A 155 19.98 -18.63 1.97
N GLU A 156 20.88 -19.56 2.24
CA GLU A 156 20.75 -20.97 1.94
C GLU A 156 19.57 -21.56 2.71
N GLY A 157 18.65 -22.22 2.01
CA GLY A 157 17.68 -23.09 2.68
C GLY A 157 16.49 -23.53 1.86
N LEU A 158 15.75 -22.60 1.22
CA LEU A 158 14.40 -22.96 0.74
C LEU A 158 14.06 -22.62 -0.71
N THR A 159 14.73 -21.66 -1.34
CA THR A 159 14.60 -21.48 -2.80
C THR A 159 15.51 -22.44 -3.56
N LYS A 160 16.70 -22.72 -3.00
CA LYS A 160 17.63 -23.74 -3.54
C LYS A 160 17.00 -25.15 -3.51
N ARG A 161 16.23 -25.57 -2.49
CA ARG A 161 15.67 -26.94 -2.49
C ARG A 161 14.55 -27.17 -3.51
N GLY A 162 13.77 -26.15 -3.88
CA GLY A 162 12.78 -26.27 -4.96
C GLY A 162 13.40 -26.19 -6.36
N ALA A 163 14.36 -25.29 -6.56
CA ALA A 163 15.00 -25.07 -7.86
C ALA A 163 16.17 -26.03 -8.14
N VAL A 164 16.91 -26.48 -7.12
CA VAL A 164 18.03 -27.44 -7.24
C VAL A 164 17.53 -28.89 -7.20
N ALA A 165 16.44 -29.22 -6.49
CA ALA A 165 15.86 -30.56 -6.58
C ALA A 165 15.22 -30.83 -7.97
N LEU A 166 14.79 -29.79 -8.68
CA LEU A 166 14.42 -29.87 -10.10
C LEU A 166 15.66 -29.88 -11.01
N GLY A 167 16.65 -29.01 -10.71
CA GLY A 167 17.92 -28.88 -11.43
C GLY A 167 18.80 -30.13 -11.47
N CYS A 168 18.70 -31.01 -10.48
CA CYS A 168 19.46 -32.26 -10.44
C CYS A 168 18.76 -33.44 -11.15
N LEU A 169 17.48 -33.31 -11.52
CA LEU A 169 16.72 -34.42 -12.11
C LEU A 169 16.58 -34.32 -13.65
N TYR A 170 16.58 -33.10 -14.24
CA TYR A 170 16.50 -32.92 -15.70
C TYR A 170 17.14 -31.61 -16.22
N PRO A 171 18.44 -31.60 -16.60
CA PRO A 171 19.24 -30.38 -16.83
C PRO A 171 18.88 -29.53 -18.08
N GLY A 172 17.75 -29.80 -18.75
CA GLY A 172 17.26 -29.02 -19.90
C GLY A 172 15.77 -28.65 -19.84
N LYS A 173 14.98 -29.28 -18.96
CA LYS A 173 13.53 -29.07 -18.85
C LYS A 173 13.19 -27.82 -18.02
N ASP A 174 14.09 -27.45 -17.12
CA ASP A 174 13.91 -26.32 -16.20
C ASP A 174 14.03 -24.96 -16.88
N ARG A 175 14.89 -24.82 -17.91
CA ARG A 175 14.98 -23.58 -18.70
C ARG A 175 13.73 -23.34 -19.51
N LEU A 176 13.14 -24.41 -20.07
CA LEU A 176 11.90 -24.32 -20.85
C LEU A 176 10.69 -24.04 -19.94
N GLN A 177 10.63 -24.66 -18.77
CA GLN A 177 9.59 -24.38 -17.77
C GLN A 177 9.70 -22.96 -17.20
N LEU A 178 10.91 -22.51 -16.89
CA LEU A 178 11.15 -21.13 -16.44
C LEU A 178 10.78 -20.15 -17.57
N ALA A 179 11.24 -20.36 -18.79
CA ALA A 179 10.86 -19.53 -19.94
C ALA A 179 9.33 -19.51 -20.15
N SER A 180 8.65 -20.65 -19.98
CA SER A 180 7.19 -20.74 -20.04
C SER A 180 6.50 -19.93 -18.94
N ILE A 181 6.98 -19.99 -17.69
CA ILE A 181 6.46 -19.20 -16.57
C ILE A 181 6.64 -17.69 -16.83
N TRP A 182 7.81 -17.28 -17.30
CA TRP A 182 8.11 -15.89 -17.63
C TRP A 182 7.27 -15.40 -18.81
N LEU A 183 7.11 -16.22 -19.86
CA LEU A 183 6.27 -15.92 -21.01
C LEU A 183 4.80 -15.80 -20.59
N TRP A 184 4.30 -16.72 -19.79
CA TRP A 184 2.94 -16.69 -19.25
C TRP A 184 2.70 -15.44 -18.41
N GLN A 185 3.62 -15.10 -17.51
CA GLN A 185 3.53 -13.90 -16.69
C GLN A 185 3.56 -12.63 -17.53
N ALA A 186 4.48 -12.54 -18.49
CA ALA A 186 4.55 -11.42 -19.42
C ALA A 186 3.24 -11.28 -20.22
N THR A 187 2.67 -12.40 -20.67
CA THR A 187 1.39 -12.43 -21.41
C THR A 187 0.25 -11.90 -20.55
N ILE A 188 0.14 -12.34 -19.29
CA ILE A 188 -0.85 -11.83 -18.34
C ILE A 188 -0.71 -10.32 -18.15
N HIS A 189 0.53 -9.82 -18.06
CA HIS A 189 0.80 -8.40 -17.84
C HIS A 189 0.49 -7.58 -19.11
N ILE A 190 0.81 -8.09 -20.29
CA ILE A 190 0.48 -7.46 -21.58
C ILE A 190 -1.04 -7.37 -21.78
N LEU A 191 -1.78 -8.39 -21.34
CA LEU A 191 -3.24 -8.41 -21.38
C LEU A 191 -3.90 -7.58 -20.27
N GLN A 192 -3.13 -6.83 -19.47
CA GLN A 192 -3.62 -6.07 -18.30
C GLN A 192 -4.33 -6.92 -17.23
N LEU A 193 -4.11 -8.24 -17.22
CA LEU A 193 -4.71 -9.18 -16.26
C LEU A 193 -3.83 -9.42 -15.02
N GLY A 194 -2.74 -8.67 -14.85
CA GLY A 194 -1.79 -8.91 -13.77
C GLY A 194 -2.38 -8.73 -12.37
N GLN A 195 -3.24 -7.73 -12.19
CA GLN A 195 -3.93 -7.52 -10.91
C GLN A 195 -4.89 -8.65 -10.60
N VAL A 196 -5.72 -9.05 -11.57
CA VAL A 196 -6.66 -10.17 -11.45
C VAL A 196 -5.91 -11.46 -11.09
N TRP A 197 -4.78 -11.72 -11.73
CA TRP A 197 -3.94 -12.86 -11.40
C TRP A 197 -3.45 -12.86 -9.95
N ARG A 198 -3.04 -11.70 -9.41
CA ARG A 198 -2.65 -11.57 -8.00
C ARG A 198 -3.83 -11.80 -7.05
N TYR A 199 -5.02 -11.30 -7.36
CA TYR A 199 -6.24 -11.59 -6.59
C TYR A 199 -6.57 -13.09 -6.56
N ILE A 200 -6.49 -13.77 -7.71
CA ILE A 200 -6.69 -15.22 -7.81
C ILE A 200 -5.67 -15.97 -6.95
N ARG A 201 -4.40 -15.55 -7.00
CA ARG A 201 -3.34 -16.16 -6.19
C ARG A 201 -3.55 -15.96 -4.70
N THR A 202 -3.96 -14.77 -4.26
CA THR A 202 -4.31 -14.49 -2.86
C THR A 202 -5.47 -15.38 -2.39
N LEU A 203 -6.53 -15.52 -3.20
CA LEU A 203 -7.66 -16.40 -2.88
C LEU A 203 -7.24 -17.87 -2.82
N TYR A 204 -6.39 -18.32 -3.76
CA TYR A 204 -5.83 -19.67 -3.75
C TYR A 204 -5.04 -19.96 -2.47
N LEU A 205 -4.16 -19.05 -2.05
CA LEU A 205 -3.41 -19.17 -0.79
C LEU A 205 -4.35 -19.16 0.42
N GLY A 206 -5.40 -18.35 0.40
CA GLY A 206 -6.46 -18.35 1.40
C GLY A 206 -7.15 -19.71 1.52
N ILE A 207 -7.48 -20.36 0.40
CA ILE A 207 -8.08 -21.71 0.38
C ILE A 207 -7.08 -22.79 0.82
N MET A 208 -5.82 -22.71 0.37
CA MET A 208 -4.77 -23.67 0.75
C MET A 208 -4.45 -23.61 2.24
N SER A 209 -4.45 -22.42 2.84
CA SER A 209 -4.24 -22.27 4.29
C SER A 209 -5.27 -23.05 5.11
N ARG A 210 -6.49 -23.24 4.58
CA ARG A 210 -7.53 -24.07 5.21
C ARG A 210 -7.33 -25.56 4.99
N ARG A 211 -6.93 -25.95 3.78
CA ARG A 211 -6.80 -27.36 3.41
C ARG A 211 -5.60 -28.00 4.11
N GLN A 212 -4.50 -27.27 4.24
CA GLN A 212 -3.27 -27.77 4.87
C GLN A 212 -3.14 -27.30 6.32
N LYS A 213 -3.81 -28.02 7.24
CA LYS A 213 -3.84 -27.70 8.68
C LYS A 213 -2.44 -27.68 9.32
N GLU A 214 -1.56 -28.58 8.89
CA GLU A 214 -0.19 -28.72 9.45
C GLU A 214 0.68 -27.49 9.18
N HIS A 215 0.48 -26.82 8.03
CA HIS A 215 1.25 -25.65 7.60
C HIS A 215 0.38 -24.38 7.52
N GLN A 216 -0.78 -24.36 8.19
CA GLN A 216 -1.79 -23.31 8.07
C GLN A 216 -1.22 -21.91 8.25
N ARG A 217 -0.36 -21.72 9.27
CA ARG A 217 0.28 -20.43 9.56
C ARG A 217 1.08 -19.90 8.36
N ARG A 218 1.89 -20.75 7.72
CA ARG A 218 2.74 -20.35 6.59
C ARG A 218 1.92 -19.88 5.39
N TRP A 219 0.87 -20.64 5.04
CA TRP A 219 -0.02 -20.30 3.95
C TRP A 219 -0.85 -19.04 4.23
N TYR A 220 -1.27 -18.84 5.49
CA TYR A 220 -1.98 -17.63 5.90
C TYR A 220 -1.09 -16.38 5.80
N TRP A 221 0.14 -16.44 6.31
CA TRP A 221 1.10 -15.34 6.18
C TRP A 221 1.45 -15.05 4.72
N ALA A 222 1.64 -16.09 3.90
CA ALA A 222 1.83 -15.92 2.45
C ALA A 222 0.63 -15.22 1.81
N MET A 223 -0.60 -15.59 2.18
CA MET A 223 -1.81 -14.91 1.73
C MET A 223 -1.83 -13.44 2.17
N MET A 224 -1.50 -13.14 3.43
CA MET A 224 -1.47 -11.77 3.96
C MET A 224 -0.48 -10.87 3.22
N PHE A 225 0.73 -11.38 2.92
CA PHE A 225 1.73 -10.63 2.15
C PHE A 225 1.26 -10.36 0.72
N GLU A 226 0.75 -11.37 0.01
CA GLU A 226 0.19 -11.17 -1.33
C GLU A 226 -1.01 -10.23 -1.31
N TYR A 227 -1.85 -10.30 -0.28
CA TYR A 227 -2.98 -9.39 -0.13
C TYR A 227 -2.51 -7.95 0.12
N ALA A 228 -1.41 -7.74 0.84
CA ALA A 228 -0.80 -6.43 1.04
C ALA A 228 -0.26 -5.84 -0.26
N ASP A 229 0.41 -6.65 -1.06
CA ASP A 229 0.88 -6.27 -2.40
C ASP A 229 -0.30 -5.84 -3.29
N VAL A 230 -1.37 -6.63 -3.30
CA VAL A 230 -2.59 -6.31 -4.06
C VAL A 230 -3.25 -5.02 -3.58
N ASN A 231 -3.44 -4.83 -2.28
CA ASN A 231 -4.06 -3.61 -1.76
C ASN A 231 -3.22 -2.36 -2.06
N MET A 232 -1.89 -2.46 -2.05
CA MET A 232 -1.06 -1.30 -2.35
C MET A 232 -1.08 -0.94 -3.84
N LEU A 233 -1.04 -1.92 -4.75
CA LEU A 233 -1.22 -1.67 -6.19
C LEU A 233 -2.56 -1.01 -6.46
N ARG A 234 -3.62 -1.56 -5.84
CA ARG A 234 -4.97 -1.04 -5.98
C ARG A 234 -5.10 0.37 -5.40
N LEU A 235 -4.49 0.64 -4.25
CA LEU A 235 -4.44 1.98 -3.68
C LEU A 235 -3.82 2.99 -4.67
N LEU A 236 -2.70 2.61 -5.28
CA LEU A 236 -1.99 3.46 -6.24
C LEU A 236 -2.83 3.69 -7.50
N GLU A 237 -3.42 2.63 -8.07
CA GLU A 237 -4.36 2.71 -9.18
C GLU A 237 -5.50 3.68 -8.86
N THR A 238 -6.22 3.45 -7.76
CA THR A 238 -7.39 4.24 -7.36
C THR A 238 -7.10 5.73 -7.22
N PHE A 239 -5.91 6.12 -6.74
CA PHE A 239 -5.55 7.55 -6.61
C PHE A 239 -5.01 8.20 -7.88
N LEU A 240 -4.46 7.41 -8.81
CA LEU A 240 -4.00 7.91 -10.10
C LEU A 240 -5.11 7.90 -11.18
N GLU A 241 -6.07 6.99 -11.05
CA GLU A 241 -7.20 6.79 -11.97
C GLU A 241 -8.51 7.27 -11.34
N SER A 242 -9.06 6.50 -10.39
CA SER A 242 -10.46 6.65 -9.94
C SER A 242 -10.77 8.01 -9.29
N ALA A 243 -9.84 8.58 -8.51
CA ALA A 243 -10.06 9.88 -7.86
C ALA A 243 -10.09 11.06 -8.85
N PRO A 244 -9.05 11.25 -9.71
CA PRO A 244 -9.08 12.26 -10.76
C PRO A 244 -10.24 12.07 -11.73
N GLN A 245 -10.53 10.81 -12.10
CA GLN A 245 -11.65 10.45 -12.97
C GLN A 245 -12.99 10.85 -12.34
N LEU A 246 -13.19 10.59 -11.04
CA LEU A 246 -14.40 11.00 -10.34
C LEU A 246 -14.58 12.54 -10.35
N VAL A 247 -13.50 13.31 -10.15
CA VAL A 247 -13.55 14.77 -10.28
C VAL A 247 -13.91 15.20 -11.70
N LEU A 248 -13.33 14.54 -12.71
CA LEU A 248 -13.63 14.80 -14.12
C LEU A 248 -15.10 14.51 -14.46
N GLN A 249 -15.65 13.37 -14.06
CA GLN A 249 -17.05 13.00 -14.35
C GLN A 249 -18.02 13.97 -13.67
N LEU A 250 -17.78 14.35 -12.41
CA LEU A 250 -18.60 15.35 -11.72
C LEU A 250 -18.49 16.72 -12.40
N CYS A 251 -17.32 17.12 -12.88
CA CYS A 251 -17.13 18.37 -13.62
C CYS A 251 -17.95 18.39 -14.93
N ILE A 252 -17.94 17.28 -15.69
CA ILE A 252 -18.73 17.14 -16.93
C ILE A 252 -20.23 17.23 -16.61
N MET A 253 -20.70 16.50 -15.59
CA MET A 253 -22.11 16.54 -15.16
C MET A 253 -22.58 17.96 -14.81
N ILE A 254 -21.72 18.75 -14.16
CA ILE A 254 -22.00 20.14 -13.79
C ILE A 254 -22.01 21.05 -15.03
N GLN A 255 -21.05 20.90 -15.94
CA GLN A 255 -20.94 21.75 -17.14
C GLN A 255 -22.05 21.50 -18.16
N GLU A 256 -22.41 20.24 -18.36
CA GLU A 256 -23.48 19.86 -19.30
C GLU A 256 -24.88 20.08 -18.70
N ASN A 257 -24.98 20.37 -17.39
CA ASN A 257 -26.23 20.48 -16.62
C ASN A 257 -27.17 19.28 -16.84
N ARG A 258 -26.57 18.10 -17.07
CA ARG A 258 -27.23 16.84 -17.44
C ARG A 258 -26.62 15.73 -16.60
N ALA A 259 -27.38 15.24 -15.64
CA ALA A 259 -26.97 14.11 -14.81
C ALA A 259 -27.47 12.81 -15.44
N GLU A 260 -26.63 12.19 -16.27
CA GLU A 260 -26.98 10.93 -16.88
C GLU A 260 -26.87 9.78 -15.88
N THR A 261 -27.74 8.79 -16.04
CA THR A 261 -27.82 7.66 -15.09
C THR A 261 -26.50 6.91 -15.02
N LEU A 262 -25.82 6.71 -16.16
CA LEU A 262 -24.53 6.02 -16.20
C LEU A 262 -23.43 6.81 -15.46
N GLN A 263 -23.32 8.12 -15.70
CA GLN A 263 -22.36 9.00 -15.01
C GLN A 263 -22.60 9.04 -13.50
N CYS A 264 -23.87 9.10 -13.08
CA CYS A 264 -24.22 9.08 -11.66
C CYS A 264 -23.86 7.74 -10.99
N ILE A 265 -24.24 6.63 -11.62
CA ILE A 265 -23.94 5.27 -11.13
C ILE A 265 -22.42 5.03 -11.09
N SER A 266 -21.69 5.45 -12.13
CA SER A 266 -20.24 5.35 -12.21
C SER A 266 -19.56 6.20 -11.12
N SER A 267 -20.01 7.45 -10.92
CA SER A 267 -19.45 8.35 -9.92
C SER A 267 -19.66 7.82 -8.49
N LEU A 268 -20.87 7.32 -8.19
CA LEU A 268 -21.17 6.71 -6.89
C LEU A 268 -20.37 5.42 -6.68
N GLY A 269 -20.27 4.58 -7.72
CA GLY A 269 -19.47 3.36 -7.71
C GLY A 269 -17.99 3.63 -7.43
N SER A 270 -17.40 4.57 -8.17
CA SER A 270 -15.99 4.99 -8.04
C SER A 270 -15.70 5.56 -6.64
N LEU A 271 -16.60 6.37 -6.09
CA LEU A 271 -16.46 6.91 -4.73
C LEU A 271 -16.51 5.79 -3.66
N LEU A 272 -17.44 4.84 -3.82
CA LEU A 272 -17.53 3.67 -2.93
C LEU A 272 -16.29 2.77 -3.05
N SER A 273 -15.80 2.55 -4.26
CA SER A 273 -14.58 1.79 -4.52
C SER A 273 -13.38 2.42 -3.85
N LEU A 274 -13.21 3.73 -4.00
CA LEU A 274 -12.08 4.44 -3.41
C LEU A 274 -12.11 4.38 -1.87
N ALA A 275 -13.28 4.57 -1.27
CA ALA A 275 -13.46 4.38 0.17
C ALA A 275 -13.17 2.93 0.59
N TRP A 276 -13.60 1.94 -0.19
CA TRP A 276 -13.38 0.52 0.07
C TRP A 276 -11.91 0.15 0.06
N VAL A 277 -11.15 0.60 -0.94
CA VAL A 277 -9.71 0.33 -1.07
C VAL A 277 -8.95 0.92 0.12
N LEU A 278 -9.25 2.17 0.51
CA LEU A 278 -8.66 2.79 1.70
C LEU A 278 -8.99 2.05 3.00
N ALA A 279 -10.25 1.63 3.16
CA ALA A 279 -10.68 0.90 4.35
C ALA A 279 -10.03 -0.50 4.41
N SER A 280 -9.93 -1.18 3.26
CA SER A 280 -9.29 -2.49 3.12
C SER A 280 -7.80 -2.41 3.44
N TYR A 281 -7.10 -1.41 2.88
CA TYR A 281 -5.69 -1.16 3.17
C TYR A 281 -5.46 -0.85 4.66
N HIS A 282 -6.30 0.00 5.25
CA HIS A 282 -6.18 0.36 6.67
C HIS A 282 -6.49 -0.82 7.61
N LYS A 283 -7.49 -1.64 7.28
CA LYS A 283 -7.79 -2.89 7.98
C LYS A 283 -6.58 -3.84 7.89
N LEU A 284 -6.01 -3.99 6.70
CA LEU A 284 -4.87 -4.87 6.47
C LEU A 284 -3.63 -4.44 7.24
N LEU A 285 -3.31 -3.14 7.24
CA LEU A 285 -2.20 -2.61 8.05
C LEU A 285 -2.42 -2.92 9.53
N ARG A 286 -3.65 -2.75 10.03
CA ARG A 286 -3.95 -3.03 11.44
C ARG A 286 -3.93 -4.52 11.76
N ASP A 287 -4.42 -5.36 10.87
CA ASP A 287 -4.42 -6.82 11.04
C ASP A 287 -3.01 -7.42 10.86
N SER A 288 -2.10 -6.72 10.16
CA SER A 288 -0.67 -7.09 10.10
C SER A 288 0.10 -6.80 11.38
N ARG A 289 -0.47 -6.01 12.30
CA ARG A 289 0.18 -5.60 13.54
C ARG A 289 -0.13 -6.57 14.69
N ASP A 290 0.84 -7.40 15.03
CA ASP A 290 0.73 -8.39 16.12
C ASP A 290 0.52 -7.77 17.53
N ASP A 291 0.88 -6.48 17.68
CA ASP A 291 0.82 -5.79 18.97
C ASP A 291 -0.60 -5.32 19.36
N GLN A 292 -1.49 -5.10 18.39
CA GLN A 292 -2.83 -4.56 18.63
C GLN A 292 -3.94 -5.58 18.31
N ARG A 293 -5.11 -5.38 18.93
CA ARG A 293 -6.29 -6.19 18.62
C ARG A 293 -6.72 -5.95 17.16
N SER A 294 -6.87 -7.05 16.41
CA SER A 294 -7.35 -7.06 15.02
C SER A 294 -8.62 -6.24 14.86
N MET A 295 -8.73 -5.51 13.74
CA MET A 295 -9.84 -4.60 13.53
C MET A 295 -11.10 -5.40 13.23
N SER A 296 -12.11 -5.27 14.09
CA SER A 296 -13.44 -5.84 13.82
C SER A 296 -13.98 -5.30 12.50
N TYR A 297 -14.69 -6.12 11.72
CA TYR A 297 -15.35 -5.68 10.48
C TYR A 297 -16.32 -4.52 10.71
N ARG A 298 -16.89 -4.40 11.92
CA ARG A 298 -17.71 -3.23 12.29
C ARG A 298 -16.87 -1.94 12.31
N GLY A 299 -15.64 -2.01 12.81
CA GLY A 299 -14.69 -0.89 12.78
C GLY A 299 -14.26 -0.55 11.35
N ALA A 300 -14.04 -1.56 10.51
CA ALA A 300 -13.74 -1.37 9.10
C ALA A 300 -14.90 -0.67 8.35
N LEU A 301 -16.15 -1.02 8.64
CA LEU A 301 -17.33 -0.34 8.09
C LEU A 301 -17.46 1.10 8.57
N LEU A 302 -17.21 1.38 9.85
CA LEU A 302 -17.20 2.77 10.34
C LEU A 302 -16.10 3.60 9.67
N HIS A 303 -14.91 3.02 9.48
CA HIS A 303 -13.82 3.65 8.77
C HIS A 303 -14.16 3.87 7.28
N LEU A 304 -14.87 2.92 6.64
CA LEU A 304 -15.40 3.07 5.28
C LEU A 304 -16.31 4.29 5.17
N PHE A 305 -17.31 4.44 6.06
CA PHE A 305 -18.20 5.60 6.06
C PHE A 305 -17.47 6.91 6.32
N TRP A 306 -16.53 6.91 7.29
CA TRP A 306 -15.68 8.08 7.54
C TRP A 306 -14.92 8.52 6.28
N ARG A 307 -14.31 7.57 5.55
CA ARG A 307 -13.60 7.85 4.30
C ARG A 307 -14.55 8.30 3.20
N LEU A 308 -15.73 7.70 3.09
CA LEU A 308 -16.75 8.09 2.13
C LEU A 308 -17.11 9.57 2.25
N PHE A 309 -17.46 10.03 3.47
CA PHE A 309 -17.86 11.43 3.70
C PHE A 309 -16.71 12.42 3.51
N THR A 310 -15.53 12.11 4.05
CA THR A 310 -14.37 13.01 3.93
C THR A 310 -13.93 13.19 2.48
N ILE A 311 -13.89 12.10 1.71
CA ILE A 311 -13.46 12.13 0.30
C ILE A 311 -14.54 12.75 -0.58
N SER A 312 -15.81 12.42 -0.36
CA SER A 312 -16.93 13.04 -1.07
C SER A 312 -16.89 14.56 -0.97
N SER A 313 -16.70 15.10 0.24
CA SER A 313 -16.63 16.55 0.44
C SER A 313 -15.48 17.22 -0.33
N ARG A 314 -14.31 16.56 -0.40
CA ARG A 314 -13.13 17.05 -1.11
C ARG A 314 -13.33 16.98 -2.62
N VAL A 315 -13.74 15.83 -3.14
CA VAL A 315 -13.96 15.61 -4.57
C VAL A 315 -15.04 16.56 -5.11
N LEU A 316 -16.14 16.73 -4.37
CA LEU A 316 -17.19 17.66 -4.78
C LEU A 316 -16.69 19.12 -4.83
N SER A 317 -15.91 19.54 -3.84
CA SER A 317 -15.32 20.89 -3.82
C SER A 317 -14.35 21.12 -4.98
N LEU A 318 -13.51 20.12 -5.30
CA LEU A 318 -12.59 20.16 -6.45
C LEU A 318 -13.36 20.21 -7.77
N ALA A 319 -14.42 19.39 -7.92
CA ALA A 319 -15.24 19.34 -9.13
C ALA A 319 -16.00 20.66 -9.37
N LEU A 320 -16.60 21.22 -8.31
CA LEU A 320 -17.27 22.53 -8.38
C LEU A 320 -16.28 23.60 -8.84
N PHE A 321 -15.13 23.72 -8.20
CA PHE A 321 -14.13 24.72 -8.59
C PHE A 321 -13.59 24.51 -10.01
N ALA A 322 -13.32 23.26 -10.40
CA ALA A 322 -12.87 22.91 -11.75
C ALA A 322 -13.91 23.27 -12.83
N SER A 323 -15.20 23.24 -12.50
CA SER A 323 -16.28 23.55 -13.45
C SER A 323 -16.22 24.98 -14.02
N LEU A 324 -15.73 25.96 -13.24
CA LEU A 324 -15.67 27.38 -13.62
C LEU A 324 -14.23 27.84 -13.95
N PHE A 325 -13.22 27.32 -13.24
CA PHE A 325 -11.86 27.85 -13.28
C PHE A 325 -10.83 26.81 -13.75
N HIS A 326 -10.95 26.28 -14.97
CA HIS A 326 -10.12 25.16 -15.48
C HIS A 326 -8.60 25.37 -15.32
N ILE A 327 -8.07 26.53 -15.71
CA ILE A 327 -6.62 26.81 -15.64
C ILE A 327 -6.16 26.96 -14.18
N TYR A 328 -6.94 27.68 -13.36
CA TYR A 328 -6.60 27.88 -11.96
C TYR A 328 -6.71 26.59 -11.16
N PHE A 329 -7.60 25.68 -11.54
CA PHE A 329 -7.66 24.34 -10.96
C PHE A 329 -6.36 23.57 -11.19
N GLY A 330 -5.80 23.58 -12.41
CA GLY A 330 -4.51 22.96 -12.69
C GLY A 330 -3.37 23.56 -11.84
N ILE A 331 -3.32 24.89 -11.73
CA ILE A 331 -2.33 25.58 -10.87
C ILE A 331 -2.51 25.19 -9.41
N PHE A 332 -3.74 25.18 -8.90
CA PHE A 332 -4.06 24.78 -7.54
C PHE A 332 -3.60 23.35 -7.24
N VAL A 333 -3.92 22.39 -8.12
CA VAL A 333 -3.53 20.99 -7.98
C VAL A 333 -2.00 20.85 -7.92
N VAL A 334 -1.27 21.52 -8.81
CA VAL A 334 0.21 21.46 -8.83
C VAL A 334 0.81 22.10 -7.58
N VAL A 335 0.32 23.26 -7.15
CA VAL A 335 0.81 23.95 -5.94
C VAL A 335 0.53 23.13 -4.69
N HIS A 336 -0.70 22.61 -4.54
CA HIS A 336 -1.09 21.78 -3.41
C HIS A 336 -0.27 20.49 -3.39
N TRP A 337 -0.07 19.84 -4.54
CA TRP A 337 0.78 18.66 -4.66
C TRP A 337 2.22 18.94 -4.25
N CYS A 338 2.83 20.01 -4.76
CA CYS A 338 4.18 20.41 -4.38
C CYS A 338 4.29 20.67 -2.87
N ALA A 339 3.30 21.35 -2.27
CA ALA A 339 3.26 21.61 -0.84
C ALA A 339 3.16 20.31 -0.02
N MET A 340 2.26 19.39 -0.40
CA MET A 340 2.08 18.11 0.29
C MET A 340 3.27 17.17 0.09
N ALA A 341 3.84 17.10 -1.11
CA ALA A 341 5.05 16.33 -1.38
C ALA A 341 6.23 16.86 -0.56
N PHE A 342 6.43 18.17 -0.52
CA PHE A 342 7.46 18.80 0.32
C PHE A 342 7.24 18.50 1.81
N TRP A 343 6.00 18.58 2.30
CA TRP A 343 5.62 18.24 3.67
C TRP A 343 5.94 16.77 4.01
N VAL A 344 5.63 15.84 3.10
CA VAL A 344 5.93 14.41 3.28
C VAL A 344 7.43 14.16 3.30
N VAL A 345 8.19 14.74 2.37
CA VAL A 345 9.66 14.60 2.29
C VAL A 345 10.36 15.18 3.53
N HIS A 346 9.96 16.38 3.98
CA HIS A 346 10.51 16.99 5.20
C HIS A 346 10.05 16.28 6.48
N GLY A 347 9.03 15.42 6.38
CA GLY A 347 8.57 14.57 7.47
C GLY A 347 9.58 13.53 7.94
N GLY A 348 10.71 13.38 7.23
CA GLY A 348 11.82 12.47 7.54
C GLY A 348 11.40 11.02 7.39
N THR A 349 10.99 10.64 6.19
CA THR A 349 10.73 9.25 5.82
C THR A 349 12.07 8.50 5.74
N ASP A 350 12.11 7.22 6.12
CA ASP A 350 13.29 6.33 5.94
C ASP A 350 12.73 5.00 5.40
N PHE A 351 12.23 5.04 4.16
CA PHE A 351 11.42 3.94 3.62
C PHE A 351 12.12 3.12 2.55
N CYS A 352 13.11 3.64 1.81
CA CYS A 352 13.74 2.89 0.73
C CYS A 352 15.26 2.78 0.88
N MET A 353 15.81 1.68 0.38
CA MET A 353 17.27 1.43 0.37
C MET A 353 18.00 2.46 -0.52
N SER A 354 17.32 3.04 -1.50
CA SER A 354 17.83 4.09 -2.37
C SER A 354 17.06 5.41 -2.15
N LYS A 355 17.81 6.53 -2.11
CA LYS A 355 17.22 7.87 -1.96
C LYS A 355 16.22 8.21 -3.08
N TRP A 356 16.42 7.67 -4.28
CA TRP A 356 15.56 7.94 -5.43
C TRP A 356 14.21 7.23 -5.35
N GLU A 357 14.16 5.98 -4.86
CA GLU A 357 12.89 5.26 -4.67
C GLU A 357 12.07 5.88 -3.55
N GLU A 358 12.72 6.39 -2.50
CA GLU A 358 12.01 7.08 -1.42
C GLU A 358 11.39 8.39 -1.90
N VAL A 359 12.13 9.18 -2.68
CA VAL A 359 11.59 10.40 -3.30
C VAL A 359 10.41 10.04 -4.18
N LEU A 360 10.52 9.04 -5.06
CA LEU A 360 9.42 8.63 -5.93
C LEU A 360 8.18 8.20 -5.13
N PHE A 361 8.36 7.41 -4.07
CA PHE A 361 7.27 6.99 -3.19
C PHE A 361 6.58 8.18 -2.52
N ASN A 362 7.35 9.12 -1.97
CA ASN A 362 6.83 10.33 -1.35
C ASN A 362 6.08 11.22 -2.35
N MET A 363 6.52 11.29 -3.61
CA MET A 363 5.82 12.01 -4.67
C MET A 363 4.45 11.39 -4.98
N VAL A 364 4.37 10.05 -5.05
CA VAL A 364 3.10 9.33 -5.23
C VAL A 364 2.17 9.56 -4.04
N VAL A 365 2.69 9.49 -2.81
CA VAL A 365 1.89 9.80 -1.62
C VAL A 365 1.43 11.26 -1.62
N GLY A 366 2.25 12.19 -2.11
CA GLY A 366 1.85 13.58 -2.32
C GLY A 366 0.59 13.71 -3.20
N ILE A 367 0.43 12.86 -4.21
CA ILE A 367 -0.79 12.81 -5.04
C ILE A 367 -2.00 12.36 -4.22
N VAL A 368 -1.83 11.32 -3.39
CA VAL A 368 -2.89 10.83 -2.49
C VAL A 368 -3.37 11.94 -1.54
N TYR A 369 -2.44 12.77 -1.05
CA TYR A 369 -2.71 13.89 -0.14
C TYR A 369 -3.54 15.03 -0.77
N ILE A 370 -3.68 15.08 -2.10
CA ILE A 370 -4.62 16.02 -2.74
C ILE A 370 -6.07 15.67 -2.36
N PHE A 371 -6.36 14.38 -2.21
CA PHE A 371 -7.70 13.85 -1.99
C PHE A 371 -7.96 13.47 -0.54
N CYS A 372 -7.03 12.80 0.14
CA CYS A 372 -7.26 12.34 1.50
C CYS A 372 -5.99 12.18 2.35
N TRP A 373 -6.17 12.21 3.67
CA TRP A 373 -5.10 11.94 4.62
C TRP A 373 -4.66 10.47 4.55
N PHE A 374 -3.40 10.25 4.20
CA PHE A 374 -2.77 8.93 4.16
C PHE A 374 -1.57 8.88 5.11
N ASN A 375 -1.61 8.05 6.15
CA ASN A 375 -0.57 8.07 7.17
C ASN A 375 0.67 7.27 6.75
N VAL A 376 1.75 7.98 6.42
CA VAL A 376 2.99 7.36 5.92
C VAL A 376 3.92 6.91 7.05
N LYS A 377 4.02 7.68 8.13
CA LYS A 377 5.07 7.53 9.15
C LYS A 377 4.51 7.24 10.54
N GLU A 378 5.12 6.29 11.24
CA GLU A 378 4.84 6.00 12.65
C GLU A 378 5.36 7.15 13.54
N GLY A 379 4.49 7.71 14.38
CA GLY A 379 4.81 8.85 15.26
C GLY A 379 3.57 9.57 15.81
N ARG A 380 3.77 10.78 16.39
CA ARG A 380 2.68 11.66 16.89
C ARG A 380 1.80 12.17 15.75
N THR A 381 0.84 11.35 15.34
CA THR A 381 -0.01 11.62 14.17
C THR A 381 -1.14 12.60 14.44
N ARG A 382 -1.57 12.77 15.69
CA ARG A 382 -2.71 13.65 16.04
C ARG A 382 -2.52 15.07 15.50
N HIS A 383 -1.38 15.70 15.76
CA HIS A 383 -1.10 17.07 15.30
C HIS A 383 -1.00 17.17 13.77
N ARG A 384 -0.36 16.19 13.13
CA ARG A 384 -0.24 16.15 11.66
C ARG A 384 -1.61 15.97 10.99
N MET A 385 -2.43 15.08 11.54
CA MET A 385 -3.80 14.81 11.09
C MET A 385 -4.67 16.06 11.25
N VAL A 386 -4.66 16.70 12.43
CA VAL A 386 -5.42 17.94 12.66
C VAL A 386 -4.98 19.04 11.70
N THR A 387 -3.67 19.23 11.50
CA THR A 387 -3.15 20.23 10.57
C THR A 387 -3.66 20.00 9.15
N TYR A 388 -3.58 18.76 8.66
CA TYR A 388 -4.08 18.40 7.34
C TYR A 388 -5.59 18.67 7.19
N TYR A 389 -6.40 18.22 8.14
CA TYR A 389 -7.85 18.39 8.03
C TYR A 389 -8.28 19.86 8.14
N VAL A 390 -7.56 20.68 8.91
CA VAL A 390 -7.79 22.14 8.97
C VAL A 390 -7.46 22.79 7.62
N VAL A 391 -6.32 22.45 7.01
CA VAL A 391 -5.95 22.96 5.68
C VAL A 391 -6.98 22.54 4.63
N VAL A 392 -7.35 21.26 4.58
CA VAL A 392 -8.34 20.76 3.62
C VAL A 392 -9.72 21.38 3.83
N LEU A 393 -10.14 21.57 5.08
CA LEU A 393 -11.41 22.26 5.37
C LEU A 393 -11.38 23.70 4.85
N ALA A 394 -10.32 24.45 5.15
CA ALA A 394 -10.15 25.81 4.69
C ALA A 394 -10.14 25.89 3.15
N GLU A 395 -9.39 25.03 2.48
CA GLU A 395 -9.37 24.93 1.03
C GLU A 395 -10.76 24.60 0.47
N ASN A 396 -11.44 23.57 1.00
CA ASN A 396 -12.77 23.19 0.53
C ASN A 396 -13.79 24.33 0.68
N THR A 397 -13.71 25.09 1.78
CA THR A 397 -14.56 26.27 1.99
C THR A 397 -14.22 27.37 0.99
N ILE A 398 -12.93 27.64 0.72
CA ILE A 398 -12.51 28.67 -0.24
C ILE A 398 -12.91 28.28 -1.66
N LEU A 399 -12.63 27.06 -2.10
CA LEU A 399 -12.94 26.56 -3.44
C LEU A 399 -14.45 26.58 -3.70
N THR A 400 -15.24 26.09 -2.75
CA THR A 400 -16.71 26.08 -2.85
C THR A 400 -17.29 27.49 -2.75
N GLY A 401 -16.71 28.37 -1.91
CA GLY A 401 -17.11 29.77 -1.78
C GLY A 401 -16.84 30.59 -3.04
N LEU A 402 -15.68 30.39 -3.68
CA LEU A 402 -15.35 30.99 -4.96
C LEU A 402 -16.30 30.51 -6.05
N TRP A 403 -16.60 29.21 -6.11
CA TRP A 403 -17.62 28.72 -7.02
C TRP A 403 -18.97 29.37 -6.77
N TYR A 404 -19.44 29.45 -5.52
CA TYR A 404 -20.72 30.07 -5.19
C TYR A 404 -20.79 31.56 -5.53
N ALA A 405 -19.69 32.30 -5.38
CA ALA A 405 -19.63 33.74 -5.65
C ALA A 405 -19.60 34.07 -7.15
N TYR A 406 -18.98 33.21 -7.97
CA TYR A 406 -18.78 33.44 -9.40
C TYR A 406 -19.67 32.58 -10.30
N ARG A 407 -20.52 31.71 -9.75
CA ARG A 407 -21.49 30.96 -10.54
C ARG A 407 -22.53 31.91 -11.16
N ASP A 408 -22.82 31.71 -12.43
CA ASP A 408 -23.90 32.44 -13.11
C ASP A 408 -25.24 31.77 -12.74
N PRO A 409 -26.17 32.48 -12.06
CA PRO A 409 -27.47 31.91 -11.66
C PRO A 409 -28.34 31.43 -12.83
N ALA A 410 -28.05 31.87 -14.07
CA ALA A 410 -28.82 31.52 -15.26
C ALA A 410 -28.30 30.27 -15.99
N LEU A 411 -27.03 29.89 -15.78
CA LEU A 411 -26.36 28.76 -16.45
C LEU A 411 -26.08 27.56 -15.53
N THR A 412 -26.12 27.77 -14.21
CA THR A 412 -25.84 26.77 -13.16
C THR A 412 -26.78 26.90 -11.97
#